data_AF-E4NNV3-F1
#
_entry.id   AF-E4NNV3-F1
#
_cell.length_a   1.000
_cell.length_b   1.000
_cell.length_c   1.000
_cell.angle_alpha   90.00
_cell.angle_beta   90.00
_cell.angle_gamma   90.00
#
_symmetry.space_group_name_H-M   'P 1'
#
loop_
_entity.id
_entity.type
_entity.pdbx_description
1 polymer ?
#
loop_
_entity_poly.entity_id
_entity_poly.type
_entity_poly.pdbx_seq_one_letter_code
_entity_poly.pdbx_strand_id
1 'polypeptide(L)'
;MDIENHLHIAAWIASEAEVETIDSYSENLSRYRDLGYTHIPIPSENKFYNLENDTMMKLDEEQIIHEETHLMDVLRLIQNKPFLLIDRRIGSYYIVTDAGEFVLPHSIGTPQDEYLKKEKVEEYYEDRIDEPFSVFTEQELREEYPEIAKSEVPVGNPYQIITLSDINDRMMKEMLYSVFAELTSQLATRIENEYPDSRELITKIGDSNVGRWKKERMSGRDVHIAEYTTLRDIMEILRSSNPHFVEACGFEAKDDIDSLRKIIDIRNHVMHPNRSLVYNRSDITNVLDAIDEAQRIISGMK
;
A
#
# COMPACT_ATOMS: atom_id res chain seq x y z
N MET A 1 15.69 -1.51 -4.13
CA MET A 1 14.52 -0.85 -4.72
C MET A 1 13.72 -0.28 -3.57
N ASP A 2 13.36 1.00 -3.66
CA ASP A 2 12.51 1.60 -2.66
C ASP A 2 11.05 1.37 -3.06
N ILE A 3 10.37 0.50 -2.32
CA ILE A 3 8.96 0.19 -2.56
C ILE A 3 8.11 1.43 -2.31
N GLU A 4 8.59 2.34 -1.46
CA GLU A 4 7.94 3.62 -1.13
C GLU A 4 8.03 4.63 -2.29
N ASN A 5 8.94 4.42 -3.26
CA ASN A 5 9.04 5.28 -4.45
C ASN A 5 8.00 4.96 -5.54
N HIS A 6 7.20 3.91 -5.39
CA HIS A 6 6.11 3.61 -6.31
C HIS A 6 4.84 4.27 -5.79
N LEU A 7 4.14 5.02 -6.66
CA LEU A 7 2.80 5.52 -6.36
C LEU A 7 1.90 4.30 -6.12
N HIS A 8 1.67 3.94 -4.86
CA HIS A 8 0.72 2.94 -4.40
C HIS A 8 0.01 3.54 -3.20
N ILE A 9 -1.11 4.19 -3.44
CA ILE A 9 -1.76 5.06 -2.44
C ILE A 9 -3.10 4.50 -1.96
N ALA A 10 -3.50 4.91 -0.75
CA ALA A 10 -4.72 4.50 -0.08
C ALA A 10 -5.98 4.73 -0.93
N ALA A 11 -6.05 5.86 -1.64
CA ALA A 11 -7.16 6.22 -2.53
C ALA A 11 -7.52 5.12 -3.54
N TRP A 12 -6.55 4.31 -3.96
CA TRP A 12 -6.73 3.31 -5.01
C TRP A 12 -7.45 2.05 -4.56
N ILE A 13 -7.49 1.77 -3.26
CA ILE A 13 -8.19 0.61 -2.71
C ILE A 13 -9.42 1.00 -1.88
N ALA A 14 -9.59 2.28 -1.57
CA ALA A 14 -10.65 2.74 -0.69
C ALA A 14 -12.01 2.79 -1.38
N SER A 15 -13.05 2.45 -0.62
CA SER A 15 -14.44 2.56 -1.02
C SER A 15 -15.05 3.88 -0.52
N GLU A 16 -16.10 4.41 -1.15
CA GLU A 16 -16.81 5.58 -0.60
C GLU A 16 -17.35 5.27 0.81
N ALA A 17 -17.14 6.19 1.76
CA ALA A 17 -17.57 5.99 3.13
C ALA A 17 -18.91 6.68 3.37
N GLU A 18 -19.96 5.95 3.75
CA GLU A 18 -21.15 6.60 4.32
C GLU A 18 -20.84 7.05 5.75
N VAL A 19 -21.07 8.32 6.06
CA VAL A 19 -20.81 8.92 7.37
C VAL A 19 -22.09 9.49 7.97
N GLU A 20 -22.17 9.54 9.30
CA GLU A 20 -23.32 10.06 10.04
C GLU A 20 -22.90 11.14 11.05
N THR A 21 -23.88 11.81 11.67
CA THR A 21 -23.68 12.66 12.85
C THR A 21 -24.20 11.96 14.10
N ILE A 22 -23.89 12.50 15.29
CA ILE A 22 -24.45 12.01 16.56
C ILE A 22 -25.98 12.10 16.59
N ASP A 23 -26.55 13.05 15.86
CA ASP A 23 -28.01 13.24 15.83
C ASP A 23 -28.69 12.27 14.84
N SER A 24 -28.03 11.88 13.75
CA SER A 24 -28.64 11.08 12.68
C SER A 24 -28.36 9.57 12.77
N TYR A 25 -27.22 9.14 13.34
CA TYR A 25 -26.79 7.74 13.22
C TYR A 25 -27.80 6.72 13.77
N SER A 26 -28.47 7.06 14.88
CA SER A 26 -29.38 6.16 15.59
C SER A 26 -30.62 5.80 14.76
N GLU A 27 -31.10 6.74 13.94
CA GLU A 27 -32.26 6.55 13.07
C GLU A 27 -31.94 5.64 11.89
N ASN A 28 -30.66 5.59 11.48
CA ASN A 28 -30.20 4.86 10.31
C ASN A 28 -29.64 3.46 10.62
N LEU A 29 -29.53 3.05 11.90
CA LEU A 29 -28.90 1.78 12.30
C LEU A 29 -29.45 0.56 11.55
N SER A 30 -30.77 0.46 11.39
CA SER A 30 -31.38 -0.67 10.67
C SER A 30 -30.91 -0.74 9.22
N ARG A 31 -30.82 0.41 8.54
CA ARG A 31 -30.33 0.49 7.15
C ARG A 31 -28.89 0.00 7.03
N TYR A 32 -28.01 0.44 7.94
CA TYR A 32 -26.60 0.00 7.90
C TYR A 32 -26.46 -1.50 8.15
N ARG A 33 -27.24 -2.07 9.08
CA ARG A 33 -27.27 -3.52 9.31
C ARG A 33 -27.80 -4.29 8.10
N ASP A 34 -28.86 -3.80 7.46
CA ASP A 34 -29.45 -4.43 6.27
C ASP A 34 -28.46 -4.44 5.08
N LEU A 35 -27.60 -3.41 4.98
CA LEU A 35 -26.52 -3.33 3.99
C LEU A 35 -25.27 -4.14 4.39
N GLY A 36 -25.24 -4.75 5.58
CA GLY A 36 -24.13 -5.56 6.06
C GLY A 36 -22.91 -4.76 6.50
N TYR A 37 -23.06 -3.47 6.80
CA TYR A 37 -21.97 -2.68 7.36
C TYR A 37 -21.66 -3.10 8.79
N THR A 38 -20.38 -3.01 9.17
CA THR A 38 -19.89 -3.33 10.52
C THR A 38 -19.61 -2.07 11.34
N HIS A 39 -19.41 -0.93 10.69
CA HIS A 39 -19.02 0.33 11.30
C HIS A 39 -19.73 1.51 10.64
N ILE A 40 -20.05 2.53 11.43
CA ILE A 40 -20.60 3.82 10.97
C ILE A 40 -19.68 4.94 11.45
N PRO A 41 -18.85 5.53 10.57
CA PRO A 41 -18.01 6.67 10.94
C PRO A 41 -18.83 7.92 11.28
N ILE A 42 -18.43 8.61 12.35
CA ILE A 42 -18.99 9.89 12.82
C ILE A 42 -17.81 10.87 13.00
N PRO A 43 -17.18 11.29 11.90
CA PRO A 43 -15.91 12.02 11.93
C PRO A 43 -16.02 13.40 12.59
N SER A 44 -17.18 14.08 12.50
CA SER A 44 -17.38 15.39 13.14
C SER A 44 -17.19 15.38 14.66
N GLU A 45 -17.29 14.20 15.27
CA GLU A 45 -17.21 14.00 16.72
C GLU A 45 -16.06 13.07 17.11
N ASN A 46 -15.15 12.76 16.16
CA ASN A 46 -14.06 11.80 16.30
C ASN A 46 -14.53 10.46 16.90
N LYS A 47 -15.64 9.94 16.39
CA LYS A 47 -16.28 8.70 16.86
C LYS A 47 -16.69 7.81 15.71
N PHE A 48 -16.99 6.56 16.03
CA PHE A 48 -17.70 5.66 15.14
C PHE A 48 -18.59 4.73 15.96
N TYR A 49 -19.70 4.30 15.36
CA TYR A 49 -20.56 3.29 15.95
C TYR A 49 -20.18 1.90 15.42
N ASN A 50 -19.95 0.94 16.32
CA ASN A 50 -19.72 -0.46 15.95
C ASN A 50 -21.03 -1.24 16.05
N LEU A 51 -21.45 -1.79 14.92
CA LEU A 51 -22.73 -2.48 14.77
C LEU A 51 -22.72 -3.92 15.32
N GLU A 52 -21.55 -4.51 15.51
CA GLU A 52 -21.41 -5.89 16.02
C GLU A 52 -21.64 -5.96 17.53
N ASN A 53 -21.22 -4.93 18.26
CA ASN A 53 -21.32 -4.89 19.73
C ASN A 53 -22.24 -3.77 20.26
N ASP A 54 -22.86 -2.99 19.37
CA ASP A 54 -23.74 -1.88 19.69
C ASP A 54 -23.10 -0.84 20.62
N THR A 55 -21.86 -0.46 20.31
CA THR A 55 -21.12 0.53 21.10
C THR A 55 -20.61 1.70 20.26
N MET A 56 -20.67 2.88 20.87
CA MET A 56 -19.98 4.07 20.36
C MET A 56 -18.51 4.01 20.79
N MET A 57 -17.60 4.08 19.83
CA MET A 57 -16.16 4.08 20.05
C MET A 57 -15.53 5.39 19.57
N LYS A 58 -14.35 5.70 20.07
CA LYS A 58 -13.55 6.85 19.63
C LYS A 58 -12.81 6.48 18.34
N LEU A 59 -12.78 7.38 17.36
CA LEU A 59 -11.84 7.32 16.25
C LEU A 59 -10.45 7.75 16.75
N ASP A 60 -9.47 6.88 16.63
CA ASP A 60 -8.08 7.26 16.87
C ASP A 60 -7.57 8.15 15.74
N GLU A 61 -6.63 9.05 16.04
CA GLU A 61 -6.01 9.93 15.04
C GLU A 61 -5.35 9.12 13.91
N GLU A 62 -4.69 8.01 14.24
CA GLU A 62 -4.09 7.06 13.29
C GLU A 62 -5.10 6.32 12.40
N GLN A 63 -6.40 6.35 12.72
CA GLN A 63 -7.43 5.80 11.84
C GLN A 63 -7.81 6.76 10.73
N ILE A 64 -7.53 8.06 10.88
CA ILE A 64 -7.83 9.06 9.88
C ILE A 64 -6.55 9.31 9.07
N ILE A 65 -6.58 8.96 7.80
CA ILE A 65 -5.42 9.02 6.90
C ILE A 65 -5.72 9.91 5.70
N HIS A 66 -4.68 10.37 5.02
CA HIS A 66 -4.84 11.07 3.74
C HIS A 66 -4.90 10.07 2.59
N GLU A 67 -5.46 10.50 1.47
CA GLU A 67 -5.68 9.62 0.32
C GLU A 67 -4.37 9.15 -0.34
N GLU A 68 -3.29 9.92 -0.19
CA GLU A 68 -1.95 9.59 -0.69
C GLU A 68 -1.11 8.71 0.25
N THR A 69 -1.66 8.27 1.39
CA THR A 69 -0.95 7.37 2.31
C THR A 69 -0.49 6.12 1.58
N HIS A 70 0.79 5.76 1.69
CA HIS A 70 1.32 4.60 0.99
C HIS A 70 0.66 3.30 1.47
N LEU A 71 0.40 2.36 0.56
CA LEU A 71 -0.32 1.10 0.86
C LEU A 71 0.41 0.22 1.90
N MET A 72 1.72 0.36 2.05
CA MET A 72 2.47 -0.28 3.14
C MET A 72 2.03 0.21 4.52
N ASP A 73 1.85 1.52 4.67
CA ASP A 73 1.41 2.10 5.93
C ASP A 73 -0.06 1.78 6.19
N VAL A 74 -0.87 1.70 5.13
CA VAL A 74 -2.23 1.17 5.22
C VAL A 74 -2.24 -0.25 5.80
N LEU A 75 -1.37 -1.16 5.34
CA LEU A 75 -1.27 -2.52 5.91
C LEU A 75 -0.88 -2.51 7.40
N ARG A 76 0.08 -1.65 7.79
CA ARG A 76 0.54 -1.53 9.19
C ARG A 76 -0.57 -0.97 10.09
N LEU A 77 -1.24 0.09 9.66
CA LEU A 77 -2.31 0.74 10.41
C LEU A 77 -3.54 -0.17 10.51
N ILE A 78 -4.00 -0.73 9.38
CA ILE A 78 -5.20 -1.57 9.35
C ILE A 78 -5.02 -2.85 10.15
N GLN A 79 -3.79 -3.33 10.42
CA GLN A 79 -3.54 -4.52 11.26
C GLN A 79 -4.27 -4.42 12.60
N ASN A 80 -4.19 -3.25 13.24
CA ASN A 80 -4.66 -3.03 14.60
C ASN A 80 -5.91 -2.13 14.70
N LYS A 81 -6.43 -1.63 13.57
CA LYS A 81 -7.60 -0.74 13.53
C LYS A 81 -8.80 -1.40 12.83
N PRO A 82 -10.05 -1.17 13.31
CA PRO A 82 -11.25 -1.76 12.71
C PRO A 82 -11.37 -1.44 11.21
N PHE A 83 -11.08 -0.19 10.87
CA PHE A 83 -11.00 0.37 9.52
C PHE A 83 -10.09 1.60 9.56
N LEU A 84 -9.70 2.08 8.37
CA LEU A 84 -9.11 3.41 8.18
C LEU A 84 -10.10 4.29 7.42
N LEU A 85 -10.19 5.55 7.81
CA LEU A 85 -11.01 6.57 7.18
C LEU A 85 -10.09 7.51 6.43
N ILE A 86 -10.27 7.63 5.11
CA ILE A 86 -9.64 8.68 4.34
C ILE A 86 -10.49 9.93 4.48
N ASP A 87 -9.85 11.05 4.80
CA ASP A 87 -10.45 12.38 4.68
C ASP A 87 -9.67 13.19 3.65
N ARG A 88 -10.27 13.41 2.48
CA ARG A 88 -9.65 14.13 1.37
C ARG A 88 -9.35 15.60 1.67
N ARG A 89 -9.88 16.14 2.77
CA ARG A 89 -9.65 17.52 3.19
C ARG A 89 -8.39 17.65 4.05
N ILE A 90 -7.87 16.54 4.58
CA ILE A 90 -6.58 16.56 5.30
C ILE A 90 -5.53 17.08 4.33
N GLY A 91 -4.71 18.04 4.78
CA GLY A 91 -3.69 18.64 3.93
C GLY A 91 -4.21 19.53 2.80
N SER A 92 -5.54 19.71 2.67
CA SER A 92 -6.12 20.65 1.72
C SER A 92 -6.14 22.06 2.32
N TYR A 93 -5.49 22.97 1.63
CA TYR A 93 -5.42 24.38 1.98
C TYR A 93 -6.02 25.25 0.88
N TYR A 94 -6.52 26.41 1.25
CA TYR A 94 -7.18 27.36 0.37
C TYR A 94 -6.49 28.71 0.51
N ILE A 95 -6.14 29.33 -0.61
CA ILE A 95 -5.46 30.62 -0.61
C ILE A 95 -6.44 31.70 -1.05
N VAL A 96 -6.57 32.73 -0.23
CA VAL A 96 -7.39 33.92 -0.53
C VAL A 96 -6.47 35.13 -0.51
N THR A 97 -6.45 35.90 -1.59
CA THR A 97 -5.69 37.16 -1.67
C THR A 97 -6.48 38.31 -1.05
N ASP A 98 -5.80 39.40 -0.67
CA ASP A 98 -6.46 40.61 -0.15
C ASP A 98 -7.44 41.26 -1.14
N ALA A 99 -7.28 41.01 -2.45
CA ALA A 99 -8.22 41.41 -3.48
C ALA A 99 -9.52 40.58 -3.50
N GLY A 100 -9.59 39.53 -2.68
CA GLY A 100 -10.69 38.55 -2.67
C GLY A 100 -10.60 37.55 -3.82
N GLU A 101 -9.46 37.46 -4.50
CA GLU A 101 -9.23 36.43 -5.51
C GLU A 101 -8.88 35.10 -4.84
N PHE A 102 -9.34 34.03 -5.47
CA PHE A 102 -9.21 32.67 -4.97
C PHE A 102 -8.20 31.90 -5.82
N VAL A 103 -7.23 31.30 -5.14
CA VAL A 103 -6.24 30.41 -5.76
C VAL A 103 -6.39 29.04 -5.11
N LEU A 104 -6.78 28.03 -5.89
CA LEU A 104 -6.67 26.63 -5.47
C LEU A 104 -5.19 26.24 -5.57
N PRO A 105 -4.49 26.01 -4.44
CA PRO A 105 -3.25 25.28 -4.55
C PRO A 105 -3.58 23.88 -5.10
N HIS A 106 -2.80 23.41 -6.07
CA HIS A 106 -2.73 21.97 -6.30
C HIS A 106 -2.31 21.34 -4.97
N SER A 107 -3.03 20.33 -4.48
CA SER A 107 -2.67 19.61 -3.25
C SER A 107 -1.17 19.26 -3.31
N ILE A 108 -0.40 19.78 -2.34
CA ILE A 108 1.04 19.54 -2.25
C ILE A 108 1.26 18.57 -1.11
N GLY A 109 1.53 17.31 -1.43
CA GLY A 109 2.22 16.38 -0.54
C GLY A 109 1.37 15.31 0.14
N THR A 110 2.10 14.34 0.70
CA THR A 110 1.58 13.16 1.40
C THR A 110 1.32 13.49 2.89
N PRO A 111 0.44 12.78 3.62
CA PRO A 111 0.13 13.06 5.04
C PRO A 111 1.35 13.05 5.96
N GLN A 112 2.41 12.34 5.57
CA GLN A 112 3.65 12.23 6.31
C GLN A 112 4.63 13.38 6.02
N ASP A 113 4.33 14.24 5.05
CA ASP A 113 5.16 15.40 4.75
C ASP A 113 4.99 16.49 5.80
N GLU A 114 6.12 16.96 6.36
CA GLU A 114 6.17 18.24 7.09
C GLU A 114 5.67 19.43 6.22
N TYR A 115 5.56 19.23 4.89
CA TYR A 115 5.02 20.18 3.91
C TYR A 115 3.51 20.41 4.01
N LEU A 116 2.76 19.60 4.75
CA LEU A 116 1.35 19.83 5.02
C LEU A 116 1.10 20.79 6.19
N LYS A 117 2.13 21.45 6.71
CA LYS A 117 1.92 22.54 7.66
C LYS A 117 1.50 23.80 6.91
N LYS A 118 0.52 24.52 7.45
CA LYS A 118 0.01 25.78 6.89
C LYS A 118 1.15 26.76 6.53
N GLU A 119 2.16 26.84 7.38
CA GLU A 119 3.35 27.69 7.20
C GLU A 119 4.20 27.28 6.00
N LYS A 120 4.22 26.00 5.63
CA LYS A 120 4.96 25.50 4.45
C LYS A 120 4.25 25.79 3.15
N VAL A 121 2.91 25.78 3.17
CA VAL A 121 2.11 26.25 2.05
C VAL A 121 2.32 27.75 1.85
N GLU A 122 2.33 28.53 2.94
CA GLU A 122 2.65 29.96 2.89
C GLU A 122 4.03 30.21 2.27
N GLU A 123 5.08 29.56 2.77
CA GLU A 123 6.46 29.67 2.24
C GLU A 123 6.53 29.32 0.74
N TYR A 124 5.81 28.28 0.30
CA TYR A 124 5.83 27.87 -1.11
C TYR A 124 5.17 28.91 -2.03
N TYR A 125 4.14 29.61 -1.58
CA TYR A 125 3.40 30.58 -2.39
C TYR A 125 3.89 32.03 -2.25
N GLU A 126 4.72 32.34 -1.23
CA GLU A 126 5.26 33.68 -0.98
C GLU A 126 5.96 34.29 -2.21
N ASP A 127 6.76 33.50 -2.94
CA ASP A 127 7.46 33.94 -4.15
C ASP A 127 6.64 33.79 -5.45
N ARG A 128 5.41 33.26 -5.37
CA ARG A 128 4.58 32.92 -6.54
C ARG A 128 3.34 33.80 -6.68
N ILE A 129 2.91 34.44 -5.60
CA ILE A 129 1.76 35.33 -5.57
C ILE A 129 2.29 36.73 -5.24
N ASP A 130 2.18 37.65 -6.21
CA ASP A 130 2.69 39.02 -6.07
C ASP A 130 1.87 39.88 -5.08
N GLU A 131 0.72 39.39 -4.64
CA GLU A 131 -0.20 40.05 -3.71
C GLU A 131 -0.20 39.38 -2.33
N PRO A 132 -0.47 40.11 -1.24
CA PRO A 132 -0.67 39.50 0.07
C PRO A 132 -1.80 38.48 0.03
N PHE A 133 -1.57 37.34 0.65
CA PHE A 133 -2.54 36.26 0.73
C PHE A 133 -2.56 35.66 2.13
N SER A 134 -3.65 34.95 2.42
CA SER A 134 -3.80 34.13 3.62
C SER A 134 -4.16 32.71 3.22
N VAL A 135 -3.64 31.76 3.97
CA VAL A 135 -3.93 30.33 3.80
C VAL A 135 -5.00 29.92 4.80
N PHE A 136 -5.93 29.06 4.38
CA PHE A 136 -7.04 28.61 5.20
C PHE A 136 -7.20 27.10 5.07
N THR A 137 -7.53 26.41 6.15
CA THR A 137 -8.17 25.10 6.07
C THR A 137 -9.59 25.26 5.53
N GLU A 138 -10.25 24.16 5.14
CA GLU A 138 -11.65 24.23 4.70
C GLU A 138 -12.56 24.87 5.77
N GLN A 139 -12.34 24.50 7.04
CA GLN A 139 -13.14 25.02 8.14
C GLN A 139 -12.94 26.54 8.30
N GLU A 140 -11.69 27.00 8.34
CA GLU A 140 -11.37 28.43 8.45
C GLU A 140 -11.96 29.21 7.26
N LEU A 141 -11.85 28.67 6.04
CA LEU A 141 -12.42 29.30 4.84
C LEU A 141 -13.96 29.43 4.93
N ARG A 142 -14.64 28.40 5.43
CA ARG A 142 -16.10 28.43 5.61
C ARG A 142 -16.54 29.46 6.66
N GLU A 143 -15.74 29.66 7.70
CA GLU A 143 -16.01 30.61 8.77
C GLU A 143 -15.75 32.06 8.33
N GLU A 144 -14.64 32.32 7.63
CA GLU A 144 -14.20 33.67 7.26
C GLU A 144 -14.73 34.13 5.88
N TYR A 145 -14.82 33.22 4.91
CA TYR A 145 -15.21 33.51 3.52
C TYR A 145 -16.33 32.56 3.04
N PRO A 146 -17.53 32.59 3.66
CA PRO A 146 -18.59 31.62 3.41
C PRO A 146 -19.09 31.60 1.96
N GLU A 147 -19.07 32.73 1.25
CA GLU A 147 -19.50 32.78 -0.16
C GLU A 147 -18.48 32.14 -1.10
N ILE A 148 -17.17 32.33 -0.84
CA ILE A 148 -16.10 31.64 -1.57
C ILE A 148 -16.17 30.14 -1.28
N ALA A 149 -16.32 29.77 -0.01
CA ALA A 149 -16.40 28.36 0.38
C ALA A 149 -17.61 27.64 -0.24
N LYS A 150 -18.72 28.35 -0.50
CA LYS A 150 -19.90 27.79 -1.19
C LYS A 150 -19.66 27.55 -2.67
N SER A 151 -18.87 28.39 -3.35
CA SER A 151 -18.63 28.24 -4.79
C SER A 151 -17.47 27.30 -5.09
N GLU A 152 -16.43 27.32 -4.27
CA GLU A 152 -15.15 26.69 -4.60
C GLU A 152 -14.87 25.38 -3.88
N VAL A 153 -15.42 25.16 -2.68
CA VAL A 153 -15.19 23.92 -1.95
C VAL A 153 -16.12 22.83 -2.52
N PRO A 154 -15.58 21.69 -2.98
CA PRO A 154 -16.39 20.61 -3.54
C PRO A 154 -17.53 20.22 -2.60
N VAL A 155 -18.76 20.29 -3.13
CA VAL A 155 -19.95 19.82 -2.40
C VAL A 155 -20.02 18.31 -2.56
N GLY A 156 -19.73 17.59 -1.49
CA GLY A 156 -19.77 16.13 -1.51
C GLY A 156 -19.31 15.53 -0.20
N ASN A 157 -19.38 14.21 -0.14
CA ASN A 157 -18.82 13.45 0.95
C ASN A 157 -17.30 13.31 0.73
N PRO A 158 -16.45 13.93 1.56
CA PRO A 158 -15.00 13.89 1.38
C PRO A 158 -14.38 12.59 1.90
N TYR A 159 -15.19 11.68 2.48
CA TYR A 159 -14.69 10.51 3.17
C TYR A 159 -14.69 9.25 2.31
N GLN A 160 -13.61 8.49 2.39
CA GLN A 160 -13.53 7.12 1.93
C GLN A 160 -13.14 6.19 3.09
N ILE A 161 -13.36 4.90 2.96
CA ILE A 161 -13.08 3.91 3.99
C ILE A 161 -12.27 2.76 3.41
N ILE A 162 -11.30 2.30 4.18
CA ILE A 162 -10.54 1.08 3.94
C ILE A 162 -10.85 0.11 5.07
N THR A 163 -11.39 -1.03 4.72
CA THR A 163 -11.67 -2.14 5.61
C THR A 163 -10.75 -3.32 5.28
N LEU A 164 -10.85 -4.40 6.05
CA LEU A 164 -10.07 -5.61 5.79
C LEU A 164 -10.32 -6.19 4.39
N SER A 165 -11.54 -6.05 3.83
CA SER A 165 -11.82 -6.59 2.50
C SER A 165 -11.07 -5.85 1.39
N ASP A 166 -10.86 -4.54 1.56
CA ASP A 166 -10.19 -3.68 0.57
C ASP A 166 -8.70 -4.02 0.42
N ILE A 167 -8.09 -4.67 1.43
CA ILE A 167 -6.73 -5.22 1.35
C ILE A 167 -6.61 -6.33 0.30
N ASN A 168 -7.73 -6.96 -0.09
CA ASN A 168 -7.75 -7.94 -1.16
C ASN A 168 -7.84 -7.32 -2.56
N ASP A 169 -7.92 -6.00 -2.66
CA ASP A 169 -8.01 -5.29 -3.93
C ASP A 169 -6.79 -5.58 -4.83
N ARG A 170 -7.03 -5.48 -6.14
CA ARG A 170 -6.00 -5.69 -7.16
C ARG A 170 -4.81 -4.76 -6.97
N MET A 171 -5.01 -3.49 -6.61
CA MET A 171 -3.92 -2.52 -6.47
C MET A 171 -2.98 -2.87 -5.32
N MET A 172 -3.50 -3.39 -4.21
CA MET A 172 -2.68 -3.94 -3.11
C MET A 172 -1.82 -5.11 -3.60
N LYS A 173 -2.42 -6.03 -4.38
CA LYS A 173 -1.67 -7.16 -4.96
C LYS A 173 -0.60 -6.71 -5.96
N GLU A 174 -0.88 -5.67 -6.76
CA GLU A 174 0.11 -5.13 -7.70
C GLU A 174 1.33 -4.53 -6.98
N MET A 175 1.12 -3.80 -5.88
CA MET A 175 2.23 -3.35 -5.01
C MET A 175 3.07 -4.55 -4.53
N LEU A 176 2.44 -5.57 -3.97
CA LEU A 176 3.13 -6.75 -3.46
C LEU A 176 3.83 -7.57 -4.56
N TYR A 177 3.24 -7.61 -5.76
CA TYR A 177 3.85 -8.26 -6.91
C TYR A 177 5.22 -7.65 -7.22
N SER A 178 5.34 -6.32 -7.22
CA SER A 178 6.59 -5.61 -7.49
C SER A 178 7.70 -6.02 -6.52
N VAL A 179 7.38 -6.15 -5.22
CA VAL A 179 8.32 -6.62 -4.19
C VAL A 179 8.86 -8.00 -4.51
N PHE A 180 7.96 -8.96 -4.76
CA PHE A 180 8.36 -10.36 -4.96
C PHE A 180 8.98 -10.61 -6.33
N ALA A 181 8.58 -9.85 -7.35
CA ALA A 181 9.18 -9.88 -8.67
C ALA A 181 10.65 -9.42 -8.61
N GLU A 182 10.93 -8.35 -7.86
CA GLU A 182 12.30 -7.88 -7.68
C GLU A 182 13.18 -8.92 -6.99
N LEU A 183 12.73 -9.47 -5.86
CA LEU A 183 13.47 -10.51 -5.14
C LEU A 183 13.78 -11.69 -6.07
N THR A 184 12.76 -12.16 -6.81
CA THR A 184 12.91 -13.30 -7.73
C THR A 184 13.91 -12.98 -8.84
N SER A 185 13.83 -11.77 -9.42
CA SER A 185 14.72 -11.30 -10.48
C SER A 185 16.17 -11.26 -10.01
N GLN A 186 16.45 -10.62 -8.88
CA GLN A 186 17.81 -10.50 -8.36
C GLN A 186 18.41 -11.87 -8.00
N LEU A 187 17.63 -12.77 -7.38
CA LEU A 187 18.09 -14.13 -7.10
C LEU A 187 18.39 -14.91 -8.38
N ALA A 188 17.53 -14.81 -9.39
CA ALA A 188 17.73 -15.46 -10.68
C ALA A 188 19.01 -14.98 -11.39
N THR A 189 19.26 -13.67 -11.41
CA THR A 189 20.49 -13.09 -11.98
C THR A 189 21.74 -13.57 -11.25
N ARG A 190 21.70 -13.68 -9.92
CA ARG A 190 22.84 -14.22 -9.16
C ARG A 190 23.09 -15.69 -9.46
N ILE A 191 22.03 -16.49 -9.58
CA ILE A 191 22.13 -17.90 -9.98
C ILE A 191 22.71 -18.03 -11.38
N GLU A 192 22.31 -17.18 -12.32
CA GLU A 192 22.88 -17.16 -13.68
C GLU A 192 24.38 -16.85 -13.67
N ASN A 193 24.82 -15.89 -12.84
CA ASN A 193 26.23 -15.54 -12.73
C ASN A 193 27.08 -16.64 -12.08
N GLU A 194 26.55 -17.32 -11.05
CA GLU A 194 27.24 -18.43 -10.36
C GLU A 194 27.27 -19.72 -11.20
N TYR A 195 26.23 -19.95 -12.00
CA TYR A 195 26.08 -21.12 -12.86
C TYR A 195 25.92 -20.73 -14.34
N PRO A 196 26.97 -20.22 -15.02
CA PRO A 196 26.85 -19.80 -16.42
C PRO A 196 26.44 -20.94 -17.38
N ASP A 197 26.76 -22.18 -17.02
CA ASP A 197 26.27 -23.36 -17.75
C ASP A 197 24.95 -23.87 -17.14
N SER A 198 23.85 -23.53 -17.80
CA SER A 198 22.49 -23.99 -17.45
C SER A 198 22.36 -25.51 -17.25
N ARG A 199 23.25 -26.33 -17.81
CA ARG A 199 23.22 -27.80 -17.62
C ARG A 199 23.46 -28.22 -16.18
N GLU A 200 24.17 -27.41 -15.40
CA GLU A 200 24.47 -27.66 -13.98
C GLU A 200 23.22 -27.57 -13.09
N LEU A 201 22.17 -26.90 -13.57
CA LEU A 201 20.93 -26.68 -12.82
C LEU A 201 19.82 -27.68 -13.16
N ILE A 202 19.99 -28.50 -14.21
CA ILE A 202 18.94 -29.42 -14.70
C ILE A 202 18.44 -30.38 -13.62
N THR A 203 19.31 -30.84 -12.73
CA THR A 203 18.97 -31.78 -11.66
C THR A 203 18.39 -31.11 -10.41
N LYS A 204 18.38 -29.78 -10.38
CA LYS A 204 17.99 -28.97 -9.20
C LYS A 204 16.65 -28.25 -9.38
N ILE A 205 16.07 -28.30 -10.57
CA ILE A 205 14.82 -27.60 -10.89
C ILE A 205 13.76 -28.59 -11.38
N GLY A 206 12.49 -28.20 -11.31
CA GLY A 206 11.39 -29.05 -11.77
C GLY A 206 11.45 -29.39 -13.27
N ASP A 207 11.10 -30.65 -13.61
CA ASP A 207 11.09 -31.18 -14.99
C ASP A 207 10.31 -30.31 -15.98
N SER A 208 9.21 -29.69 -15.52
CA SER A 208 8.41 -28.79 -16.36
C SER A 208 9.20 -27.56 -16.82
N ASN A 209 10.06 -27.02 -15.97
CA ASN A 209 10.86 -25.83 -16.27
C ASN A 209 12.06 -26.20 -17.16
N VAL A 210 12.69 -27.36 -16.90
CA VAL A 210 13.69 -27.95 -17.82
C VAL A 210 13.09 -28.14 -19.22
N GLY A 211 11.87 -28.67 -19.31
CA GLY A 211 11.18 -28.91 -20.57
C GLY A 211 10.92 -27.61 -21.36
N ARG A 212 10.48 -26.55 -20.67
CA ARG A 212 10.29 -25.22 -21.27
C ARG A 212 11.59 -24.64 -21.81
N TRP A 213 12.65 -24.66 -21.00
CA TRP A 213 13.98 -24.20 -21.41
C TRP A 213 14.50 -24.96 -22.64
N LYS A 214 14.41 -26.29 -22.65
CA LYS A 214 14.81 -27.12 -23.80
C LYS A 214 14.04 -26.76 -25.07
N LYS A 215 12.72 -26.54 -24.97
CA LYS A 215 11.87 -26.14 -26.10
C LYS A 215 12.29 -24.80 -26.69
N GLU A 216 12.67 -23.85 -25.85
CA GLU A 216 13.10 -22.51 -26.27
C GLU A 216 14.48 -22.55 -26.93
N ARG A 217 15.41 -23.34 -26.39
CA ARG A 217 16.68 -23.66 -27.05
C ARG A 217 16.49 -24.32 -28.42
N MET A 218 15.55 -25.26 -28.55
CA MET A 218 15.21 -25.87 -29.84
C MET A 218 14.62 -24.87 -30.85
N SER A 219 14.05 -23.78 -30.34
CA SER A 219 13.51 -22.68 -31.16
C SER A 219 14.57 -21.63 -31.50
N GLY A 220 15.84 -21.89 -31.18
CA GLY A 220 16.98 -21.01 -31.47
C GLY A 220 17.15 -19.83 -30.52
N ARG A 221 16.43 -19.79 -29.39
CA ARG A 221 16.61 -18.78 -28.35
C ARG A 221 17.61 -19.31 -27.31
N ASP A 222 18.72 -18.61 -27.16
CA ASP A 222 19.74 -18.93 -26.16
C ASP A 222 19.47 -18.11 -24.89
N VAL A 223 18.68 -18.71 -24.02
CA VAL A 223 18.22 -18.12 -22.75
C VAL A 223 18.74 -18.98 -21.60
N HIS A 224 19.12 -18.33 -20.51
CA HIS A 224 19.59 -19.04 -19.33
C HIS A 224 18.42 -19.76 -18.64
N ILE A 225 18.66 -20.96 -18.10
CA ILE A 225 17.60 -21.74 -17.44
C ILE A 225 17.01 -21.04 -16.20
N ALA A 226 17.75 -20.09 -15.61
CA ALA A 226 17.30 -19.24 -14.51
C ALA A 226 16.04 -18.44 -14.85
N GLU A 227 15.83 -18.04 -16.12
CA GLU A 227 14.62 -17.32 -16.56
C GLU A 227 13.33 -18.13 -16.36
N TYR A 228 13.44 -19.45 -16.29
CA TYR A 228 12.29 -20.35 -16.09
C TYR A 228 12.15 -20.82 -14.65
N THR A 229 13.04 -20.40 -13.76
CA THR A 229 13.00 -20.83 -12.36
C THR A 229 11.87 -20.16 -11.61
N THR A 230 11.15 -20.95 -10.83
CA THR A 230 10.24 -20.43 -9.81
C THR A 230 11.01 -20.12 -8.53
N LEU A 231 10.43 -19.32 -7.63
CA LEU A 231 11.04 -19.07 -6.32
C LEU A 231 11.27 -20.38 -5.52
N ARG A 232 10.46 -21.42 -5.77
CA ARG A 232 10.69 -22.77 -5.23
C ARG A 232 11.94 -23.43 -5.83
N ASP A 233 12.16 -23.32 -7.15
CA ASP A 233 13.38 -23.85 -7.77
C ASP A 233 14.62 -23.11 -7.26
N ILE A 234 14.53 -21.78 -7.14
CA ILE A 234 15.59 -20.92 -6.56
C ILE A 234 15.93 -21.40 -5.14
N MET A 235 14.93 -21.65 -4.30
CA MET A 235 15.11 -22.18 -2.94
C MET A 235 15.89 -23.51 -2.94
N GLU A 236 15.55 -24.46 -3.83
CA GLU A 236 16.26 -25.74 -3.93
C GLU A 236 17.69 -25.60 -4.46
N ILE A 237 17.90 -24.71 -5.45
CA ILE A 237 19.24 -24.37 -5.96
C ILE A 237 20.10 -23.89 -4.79
N LEU A 238 19.65 -22.87 -4.05
CA LEU A 238 20.40 -22.27 -2.94
C LEU A 238 20.73 -23.27 -1.83
N ARG A 239 19.80 -24.16 -1.46
CA ARG A 239 20.07 -25.22 -0.47
C ARG A 239 21.22 -26.14 -0.89
N SER A 240 21.31 -26.44 -2.18
CA SER A 240 22.37 -27.27 -2.75
C SER A 240 23.69 -26.52 -3.01
N SER A 241 23.68 -25.18 -3.01
CA SER A 241 24.84 -24.34 -3.31
C SER A 241 25.83 -24.28 -2.15
N ASN A 242 27.01 -23.71 -2.39
CA ASN A 242 28.01 -23.49 -1.34
C ASN A 242 27.55 -22.35 -0.40
N PRO A 243 27.93 -22.35 0.90
CA PRO A 243 27.51 -21.30 1.85
C PRO A 243 27.89 -19.88 1.43
N HIS A 244 29.03 -19.69 0.78
CA HIS A 244 29.48 -18.37 0.35
C HIS A 244 28.55 -17.74 -0.69
N PHE A 245 28.05 -18.54 -1.64
CA PHE A 245 27.06 -18.09 -2.61
C PHE A 245 25.70 -17.77 -1.94
N VAL A 246 25.29 -18.57 -0.96
CA VAL A 246 24.06 -18.33 -0.18
C VAL A 246 24.15 -16.98 0.55
N GLU A 247 25.29 -16.69 1.18
CA GLU A 247 25.56 -15.38 1.80
C GLU A 247 25.54 -14.24 0.77
N ALA A 248 26.12 -14.44 -0.42
CA ALA A 248 26.09 -13.45 -1.49
C ALA A 248 24.66 -13.18 -2.00
N CYS A 249 23.75 -14.15 -1.89
CA CYS A 249 22.32 -14.00 -2.19
C CYS A 249 21.51 -13.31 -1.08
N GLY A 250 22.16 -12.82 -0.01
CA GLY A 250 21.51 -12.03 1.04
C GLY A 250 20.96 -12.84 2.22
N PHE A 251 21.23 -14.15 2.27
CA PHE A 251 20.87 -15.01 3.40
C PHE A 251 22.00 -15.05 4.42
N GLU A 252 21.67 -15.17 5.71
CA GLU A 252 22.71 -15.25 6.75
C GLU A 252 23.38 -16.63 6.80
N ALA A 253 22.60 -17.67 6.50
CA ALA A 253 23.04 -19.06 6.51
C ALA A 253 22.12 -19.92 5.63
N LYS A 254 22.48 -21.19 5.42
CA LYS A 254 21.61 -22.12 4.66
C LYS A 254 20.24 -22.35 5.30
N ASP A 255 20.16 -22.35 6.62
CA ASP A 255 18.90 -22.58 7.33
C ASP A 255 17.94 -21.38 7.18
N ASP A 256 18.48 -20.19 6.89
CA ASP A 256 17.73 -18.96 6.62
C ASP A 256 16.94 -19.04 5.31
N ILE A 257 17.36 -19.90 4.36
CA ILE A 257 16.68 -20.08 3.06
C ILE A 257 15.22 -20.53 3.22
N ASP A 258 14.88 -21.19 4.34
CA ASP A 258 13.50 -21.63 4.61
C ASP A 258 12.52 -20.46 4.77
N SER A 259 13.00 -19.23 5.02
CA SER A 259 12.18 -18.02 5.05
C SER A 259 11.47 -17.76 3.71
N LEU A 260 12.06 -18.19 2.58
CA LEU A 260 11.46 -18.10 1.25
C LEU A 260 10.10 -18.81 1.16
N ARG A 261 9.83 -19.81 2.01
CA ARG A 261 8.52 -20.49 2.03
C ARG A 261 7.38 -19.53 2.32
N LYS A 262 7.56 -18.63 3.31
CA LYS A 262 6.56 -17.60 3.65
C LYS A 262 6.29 -16.70 2.45
N ILE A 263 7.34 -16.25 1.77
CA ILE A 263 7.25 -15.40 0.58
C ILE A 263 6.53 -16.14 -0.56
N ILE A 264 6.85 -17.41 -0.79
CA ILE A 264 6.19 -18.24 -1.82
C ILE A 264 4.68 -18.30 -1.57
N ASP A 265 4.25 -18.49 -0.33
CA ASP A 265 2.83 -18.62 0.02
C ASP A 265 2.08 -17.31 -0.23
N ILE A 266 2.60 -16.17 0.22
CA ILE A 266 1.98 -14.86 -0.03
C ILE A 266 2.00 -14.51 -1.52
N ARG A 267 3.13 -14.73 -2.21
CA ARG A 267 3.25 -14.53 -3.66
C ARG A 267 2.21 -15.33 -4.43
N ASN A 268 1.90 -16.56 -4.03
CA ASN A 268 0.87 -17.35 -4.70
C ASN A 268 -0.53 -16.71 -4.59
N HIS A 269 -0.87 -16.08 -3.46
CA HIS A 269 -2.14 -15.35 -3.33
C HIS A 269 -2.16 -14.08 -4.21
N VAL A 270 -1.04 -13.37 -4.27
CA VAL A 270 -0.86 -12.19 -5.13
C VAL A 270 -1.01 -12.52 -6.61
N MET A 271 -0.40 -13.61 -7.07
CA MET A 271 -0.38 -14.04 -8.48
C MET A 271 -1.73 -14.60 -8.97
N HIS A 272 -2.67 -14.85 -8.07
CA HIS A 272 -3.97 -15.43 -8.39
C HIS A 272 -5.08 -14.45 -8.03
N PRO A 273 -5.59 -13.66 -8.99
CA PRO A 273 -6.58 -12.61 -8.73
C PRO A 273 -7.80 -13.09 -7.93
N ASN A 274 -8.25 -14.31 -8.20
CA ASN A 274 -9.43 -14.92 -7.56
C ASN A 274 -9.19 -15.45 -6.12
N ARG A 275 -7.97 -15.34 -5.58
CA ARG A 275 -7.66 -15.76 -4.20
C ARG A 275 -7.55 -14.54 -3.31
N SER A 276 -8.20 -14.56 -2.15
CA SER A 276 -8.01 -13.49 -1.16
C SER A 276 -6.58 -13.54 -0.61
N LEU A 277 -5.99 -12.37 -0.42
CA LEU A 277 -4.72 -12.18 0.27
C LEU A 277 -4.90 -12.30 1.79
N VAL A 278 -5.98 -11.73 2.32
CA VAL A 278 -6.32 -11.73 3.75
C VAL A 278 -7.78 -12.12 3.97
N TYR A 279 -8.01 -12.96 4.98
CA TYR A 279 -9.33 -13.32 5.49
C TYR A 279 -9.58 -12.74 6.88
N ASN A 280 -8.51 -12.59 7.66
CA ASN A 280 -8.54 -12.05 9.01
C ASN A 280 -7.29 -11.19 9.28
N ARG A 281 -7.25 -10.53 10.43
CA ARG A 281 -6.15 -9.61 10.80
C ARG A 281 -4.79 -10.30 10.98
N SER A 282 -4.76 -11.56 11.40
CA SER A 282 -3.50 -12.29 11.54
C SER A 282 -2.85 -12.58 10.18
N ASP A 283 -3.62 -12.61 9.10
CA ASP A 283 -3.09 -12.77 7.75
C ASP A 283 -2.29 -11.51 7.32
N ILE A 284 -2.66 -10.32 7.80
CA ILE A 284 -1.89 -9.08 7.56
C ILE A 284 -0.47 -9.23 8.12
N THR A 285 -0.31 -9.82 9.30
CA THR A 285 1.02 -10.08 9.88
C THR A 285 1.85 -10.96 8.96
N ASN A 286 1.27 -12.03 8.40
CA ASN A 286 1.98 -12.90 7.47
C ASN A 286 2.40 -12.17 6.18
N VAL A 287 1.58 -11.23 5.71
CA VAL A 287 1.90 -10.39 4.55
C VAL A 287 3.05 -9.44 4.88
N LEU A 288 2.98 -8.72 6.01
CA LEU A 288 4.05 -7.82 6.47
C LEU A 288 5.37 -8.56 6.68
N ASP A 289 5.35 -9.71 7.38
CA ASP A 289 6.53 -10.55 7.56
C ASP A 289 7.18 -10.96 6.23
N ALA A 290 6.37 -11.30 5.21
CA ALA A 290 6.88 -11.69 3.90
C ALA A 290 7.50 -10.52 3.14
N ILE A 291 6.98 -9.30 3.31
CA ILE A 291 7.54 -8.07 2.75
C ILE A 291 8.87 -7.76 3.42
N ASP A 292 8.89 -7.71 4.74
CA ASP A 292 10.09 -7.38 5.53
C ASP A 292 11.21 -8.38 5.22
N GLU A 293 10.87 -9.66 5.11
CA GLU A 293 11.82 -10.71 4.75
C GLU A 293 12.34 -10.57 3.31
N ALA A 294 11.47 -10.25 2.34
CA ALA A 294 11.90 -9.98 0.97
C ALA A 294 12.86 -8.79 0.90
N GLN A 295 12.54 -7.70 1.61
CA GLN A 295 13.37 -6.50 1.68
C GLN A 295 14.71 -6.75 2.37
N ARG A 296 14.71 -7.55 3.45
CA ARG A 296 15.92 -7.98 4.17
C ARG A 296 16.86 -8.73 3.24
N ILE A 297 16.34 -9.74 2.52
CA ILE A 297 17.14 -10.54 1.58
C ILE A 297 17.72 -9.65 0.48
N ILE A 298 16.89 -8.80 -0.15
CA ILE A 298 17.34 -7.87 -1.20
C ILE A 298 18.45 -6.94 -0.67
N SER A 299 18.26 -6.35 0.50
CA SER A 299 19.24 -5.44 1.12
C SER A 299 20.54 -6.13 1.53
N GLY A 300 20.47 -7.43 1.83
CA GLY A 300 21.62 -8.25 2.21
C GLY A 300 22.49 -8.71 1.04
N MET A 301 21.99 -8.61 -0.20
CA MET A 301 22.72 -9.06 -1.39
C MET A 301 23.98 -8.22 -1.63
N LYS A 302 25.15 -8.87 -1.77
CA LYS A 302 26.47 -8.23 -1.96
C LYS A 302 27.05 -8.42 -3.35
#